data_AF-A0A9Q3WQL5-F1
#
_entry.id   AF-A0A9Q3WQL5-F1
#
_cell.length_a   1.000
_cell.length_b   1.000
_cell.length_c   1.000
_cell.angle_alpha   90.00
_cell.angle_beta   90.00
_cell.angle_gamma   90.00
#
_symmetry.space_group_name_H-M   'P 1'
#
loop_
_entity.id
_entity.type
_entity.pdbx_description
1 polymer ?
#
loop_
_entity_poly.entity_id
_entity_poly.type
_entity_poly.pdbx_seq_one_letter_code
_entity_poly.pdbx_strand_id
1 'polypeptide(L)'
;MADLLWPFAAHGPATEVLDWRTDVLQSEAGEQRLSLQDSPREVLTLRHRLDGPGLAAAIALARRGLAGDWIVPLWHMADRGGDDITLGETSLSIAARYTDYRAPGFAIAASNGGDAHLLSVATVHPDGIDLTSAAGVDLTRPVIAPARRARLLSPLEIERRHADLGFVTARFLLQESADLSGLRGTALYIAIDTSTSMSGTKITAAMAAVRALVDELAGTVPPALRNDICILLWHETVADMQVRRDADRQDLTYLSDWLAQPPVLRGGTDFAMALSEAQGFFAGAGAKRRIILFLTDGEPYPLSSATAAVSLLEAIADVEVYGFNIGLTNTSWTAMLDNTPSDGVPVIAPGDTDSLRDTLLGTLFGI
;
A
#
# COMPACT_ATOMS: atom_id res chain seq x y z
N MET A 1 -28.49 -10.32 8.37
CA MET A 1 -29.21 -9.77 7.21
C MET A 1 -28.44 -10.23 5.99
N ALA A 2 -29.07 -10.75 4.93
CA ALA A 2 -28.31 -11.18 3.75
C ALA A 2 -27.82 -9.94 2.98
N ASP A 3 -26.52 -9.89 2.67
CA ASP A 3 -25.91 -8.80 1.91
C ASP A 3 -26.54 -8.74 0.50
N LEU A 4 -26.95 -7.55 0.05
CA LEU A 4 -27.64 -7.37 -1.24
C LEU A 4 -26.62 -7.05 -2.35
N LEU A 5 -26.54 -7.90 -3.38
CA LEU A 5 -25.70 -7.63 -4.55
C LEU A 5 -26.31 -6.50 -5.40
N TRP A 6 -25.47 -5.57 -5.85
CA TRP A 6 -25.77 -4.64 -6.94
C TRP A 6 -25.35 -5.25 -8.30
N PRO A 7 -26.29 -5.81 -9.09
CA PRO A 7 -25.96 -6.72 -10.18
C PRO A 7 -25.70 -6.02 -11.52
N PHE A 8 -25.78 -4.68 -11.57
CA PHE A 8 -25.76 -3.96 -12.84
C PHE A 8 -24.32 -3.66 -13.29
N ALA A 9 -23.99 -4.02 -14.53
CA ALA A 9 -22.72 -3.67 -15.15
C ALA A 9 -22.60 -2.14 -15.36
N ALA A 10 -21.44 -1.55 -15.04
CA ALA A 10 -21.23 -0.11 -15.22
C ALA A 10 -21.31 0.29 -16.71
N HIS A 11 -21.99 1.40 -16.98
CA HIS A 11 -22.03 2.01 -18.31
C HIS A 11 -21.34 3.38 -18.26
N GLY A 12 -20.05 3.37 -18.58
CA GLY A 12 -19.18 4.54 -18.51
C GLY A 12 -18.17 4.46 -17.36
N PRO A 13 -17.32 5.49 -17.21
CA PRO A 13 -16.35 5.54 -16.12
C PRO A 13 -17.08 5.61 -14.77
N ALA A 14 -16.62 4.81 -13.81
CA ALA A 14 -16.99 5.02 -12.42
C ALA A 14 -16.30 6.29 -11.91
N THR A 15 -16.95 7.01 -11.00
CA THR A 15 -16.31 8.12 -10.29
C THR A 15 -16.14 7.72 -8.83
N GLU A 16 -14.90 7.71 -8.38
CA GLU A 16 -14.55 7.48 -6.98
C GLU A 16 -14.10 8.81 -6.36
N VAL A 17 -14.61 9.10 -5.16
CA VAL A 17 -14.24 10.29 -4.39
C VAL A 17 -13.77 9.85 -3.02
N LEU A 18 -12.56 10.26 -2.67
CA LEU A 18 -11.95 10.07 -1.36
C LEU A 18 -12.03 11.38 -0.57
N ASP A 19 -12.66 11.35 0.60
CA ASP A 19 -12.83 12.51 1.49
C ASP A 19 -12.16 12.26 2.85
N TRP A 20 -11.15 13.06 3.17
CA TRP A 20 -10.33 12.96 4.39
C TRP A 20 -10.84 13.83 5.56
N ARG A 21 -11.91 14.61 5.37
CA ARG A 21 -12.44 15.54 6.41
C ARG A 21 -11.32 16.27 7.16
N THR A 22 -10.59 17.10 6.43
CA THR A 22 -9.47 17.86 7.00
C THR A 22 -9.99 19.08 7.74
N ASP A 23 -9.39 19.37 8.90
CA ASP A 23 -9.49 20.67 9.55
C ASP A 23 -8.35 21.56 9.06
N VAL A 24 -8.65 22.85 8.86
CA VAL A 24 -7.71 23.83 8.32
C VAL A 24 -7.40 24.85 9.40
N LEU A 25 -6.18 24.74 9.95
CA LEU A 25 -5.65 25.72 10.88
C LEU A 25 -4.84 26.75 10.08
N GLN A 26 -5.42 27.92 9.85
CA GLN A 26 -4.73 29.05 9.25
C GLN A 26 -3.96 29.85 10.29
N SER A 27 -2.71 30.18 9.98
CA SER A 27 -1.89 31.16 10.67
C SER A 27 -1.41 32.24 9.70
N GLU A 28 -0.93 33.37 10.21
CA GLU A 28 -0.42 34.47 9.38
C GLU A 28 0.77 34.05 8.50
N ALA A 29 1.55 33.05 8.93
CA ALA A 29 2.74 32.57 8.24
C ALA A 29 2.52 31.30 7.38
N GLY A 30 1.33 30.71 7.40
CA GLY A 30 1.07 29.48 6.66
C GLY A 30 -0.22 28.74 7.07
N GLU A 31 -0.54 27.70 6.29
CA GLU A 31 -1.71 26.86 6.47
C GLU A 31 -1.29 25.44 6.91
N GLN A 32 -1.89 24.94 7.98
CA GLN A 32 -1.74 23.55 8.42
C GLN A 32 -3.06 22.81 8.22
N ARG A 33 -3.01 21.62 7.62
CA ARG A 33 -4.16 20.74 7.44
C ARG A 33 -3.99 19.49 8.30
N LEU A 34 -4.96 19.22 9.17
CA LEU A 34 -5.00 18.02 10.00
C LEU A 34 -6.14 17.13 9.51
N SER A 35 -5.83 15.89 9.12
CA SER A 35 -6.87 14.90 8.81
C SER A 35 -7.58 14.50 10.10
N LEU A 36 -8.92 14.48 10.09
CA LEU A 36 -9.71 14.01 11.25
C LEU A 36 -9.99 12.50 11.19
N GLN A 37 -9.47 11.81 10.17
CA GLN A 37 -9.68 10.37 9.94
C GLN A 37 -8.41 9.70 9.43
N ASP A 38 -8.17 8.48 9.91
CA ASP A 38 -7.02 7.66 9.52
C ASP A 38 -7.20 7.03 8.13
N SER A 39 -8.45 6.86 7.69
CA SER A 39 -8.80 6.43 6.33
C SER A 39 -9.86 7.34 5.73
N PRO A 40 -9.78 7.68 4.42
CA PRO A 40 -10.78 8.53 3.80
C PRO A 40 -12.11 7.82 3.71
N ARG A 41 -13.19 8.60 3.64
CA ARG A 41 -14.49 8.09 3.20
C ARG A 41 -14.46 7.93 1.69
N GLU A 42 -14.71 6.72 1.23
CA GLU A 42 -14.75 6.41 -0.19
C GLU A 42 -16.19 6.39 -0.70
N VAL A 43 -16.49 7.28 -1.64
CA VAL A 43 -17.79 7.38 -2.30
C VAL A 43 -17.66 6.96 -3.75
N LEU A 44 -18.29 5.84 -4.09
CA LEU A 44 -18.35 5.31 -5.44
C LEU A 44 -19.66 5.73 -6.11
N THR A 45 -19.56 6.38 -7.26
CA THR A 45 -20.70 6.74 -8.12
C THR A 45 -20.67 5.88 -9.37
N LEU A 46 -21.73 5.10 -9.56
CA LEU A 46 -21.89 4.21 -10.70
C LEU A 46 -23.08 4.66 -11.55
N ARG A 47 -22.84 4.84 -12.84
CA ARG A 47 -23.86 5.11 -13.84
C ARG A 47 -24.09 3.85 -14.68
N HIS A 48 -25.34 3.47 -14.83
CA HIS A 48 -25.77 2.28 -15.58
C HIS A 48 -26.75 2.70 -16.67
N ARG A 49 -26.67 2.03 -17.82
CA ARG A 49 -27.65 2.15 -18.90
C ARG A 49 -28.51 0.90 -18.89
N LEU A 50 -29.80 1.07 -18.60
CA LEU A 50 -30.74 -0.03 -18.42
C LEU A 50 -31.94 0.13 -19.34
N ASP A 51 -32.53 -0.99 -19.71
CA ASP A 51 -33.80 -1.04 -20.42
C ASP A 51 -35.00 -0.86 -19.46
N GLY A 52 -36.22 -0.84 -19.98
CA GLY A 52 -37.44 -0.69 -19.17
C GLY A 52 -37.55 -1.69 -17.99
N PRO A 53 -37.40 -3.00 -18.24
CA PRO A 53 -37.35 -4.02 -17.18
C PRO A 53 -36.20 -3.83 -16.20
N GLY A 54 -34.99 -3.52 -16.68
CA GLY A 54 -33.82 -3.26 -15.84
C GLY A 54 -34.00 -2.06 -14.93
N LEU A 55 -34.62 -0.98 -15.43
CA LEU A 55 -35.00 0.20 -14.63
C LEU A 55 -35.96 -0.18 -13.50
N ALA A 56 -36.99 -0.97 -13.79
CA ALA A 56 -37.95 -1.44 -12.79
C ALA A 56 -37.28 -2.33 -11.74
N ALA A 57 -36.38 -3.23 -12.17
CA ALA A 57 -35.60 -4.08 -11.29
C ALA A 57 -34.68 -3.26 -10.37
N ALA A 58 -33.97 -2.27 -10.90
CA ALA A 58 -33.10 -1.39 -10.12
C ALA A 58 -33.88 -0.62 -9.04
N ILE A 59 -35.05 -0.07 -9.38
CA ILE A 59 -35.92 0.63 -8.42
C ILE A 59 -36.41 -0.32 -7.32
N ALA A 60 -36.89 -1.51 -7.70
CA ALA A 60 -37.38 -2.50 -6.75
C ALA A 60 -36.27 -2.97 -5.79
N LEU A 61 -35.07 -3.18 -6.34
CA LEU A 61 -33.90 -3.60 -5.58
C LEU A 61 -33.45 -2.50 -4.61
N ALA A 62 -33.31 -1.25 -5.06
CA ALA A 62 -32.92 -0.13 -4.21
C ALA A 62 -33.92 0.13 -3.08
N ARG A 63 -35.23 0.00 -3.34
CA ARG A 63 -36.25 0.10 -2.28
C ARG A 63 -36.12 -1.01 -1.22
N ARG A 64 -35.77 -2.23 -1.64
CA ARG A 64 -35.55 -3.36 -0.73
C ARG A 64 -34.32 -3.16 0.16
N GLY A 65 -33.25 -2.58 -0.40
CA GLY A 65 -31.96 -2.45 0.28
C GLY A 65 -31.63 -1.06 0.83
N LEU A 66 -32.59 -0.13 0.92
CA LEU A 66 -32.31 1.27 1.25
C LEU A 66 -31.52 1.45 2.57
N ALA A 67 -31.77 0.62 3.57
CA ALA A 67 -31.08 0.63 4.86
C ALA A 67 -30.12 -0.56 5.07
N GLY A 68 -29.95 -1.40 4.05
CA GLY A 68 -29.12 -2.60 4.12
C GLY A 68 -27.68 -2.35 3.67
N ASP A 69 -26.84 -3.34 3.95
CA ASP A 69 -25.48 -3.41 3.39
C ASP A 69 -25.54 -4.06 1.99
N TRP A 70 -24.77 -3.48 1.08
CA TRP A 70 -24.71 -3.85 -0.33
C TRP A 70 -23.35 -4.44 -0.66
N ILE A 71 -23.32 -5.44 -1.55
CA ILE A 71 -22.10 -5.82 -2.25
C ILE A 71 -22.10 -5.10 -3.59
N VAL A 72 -21.12 -4.22 -3.79
CA VAL A 72 -21.00 -3.38 -4.97
C VAL A 72 -19.74 -3.76 -5.76
N PRO A 73 -19.88 -4.15 -7.04
CA PRO A 73 -18.73 -4.41 -7.90
C PRO A 73 -17.98 -3.13 -8.29
N LEU A 74 -16.66 -3.17 -8.19
CA LEU A 74 -15.73 -2.15 -8.67
C LEU A 74 -15.40 -2.40 -10.14
N TRP A 75 -16.40 -2.26 -11.03
CA TRP A 75 -16.25 -2.57 -12.46
C TRP A 75 -15.13 -1.82 -13.19
N HIS A 76 -14.72 -0.66 -12.65
CA HIS A 76 -13.61 0.12 -13.20
C HIS A 76 -12.24 -0.54 -12.97
N MET A 77 -12.17 -1.49 -12.04
CA MET A 77 -10.99 -2.32 -11.76
C MET A 77 -11.13 -3.74 -12.33
N ALA A 78 -12.16 -4.03 -13.13
CA ALA A 78 -12.43 -5.40 -13.54
C ALA A 78 -11.35 -5.95 -14.48
N ASP A 79 -10.94 -7.19 -14.22
CA ASP A 79 -10.16 -7.99 -15.16
C ASP A 79 -11.10 -8.55 -16.24
N ARG A 80 -10.72 -8.35 -17.50
CA ARG A 80 -11.48 -8.76 -18.69
C ARG A 80 -10.79 -9.88 -19.46
N GLY A 81 -9.63 -10.33 -18.99
CA GLY A 81 -8.80 -11.36 -19.64
C GLY A 81 -8.96 -12.75 -19.04
N GLY A 82 -9.94 -12.97 -18.16
CA GLY A 82 -10.10 -14.21 -17.41
C GLY A 82 -10.35 -15.44 -18.30
N ASP A 83 -9.80 -16.57 -17.86
CA ASP A 83 -10.12 -17.89 -18.39
C ASP A 83 -11.58 -18.28 -18.10
N ASP A 84 -12.06 -19.34 -18.76
CA ASP A 84 -13.40 -19.87 -18.50
C ASP A 84 -13.52 -20.35 -17.05
N ILE A 85 -14.60 -19.97 -16.38
CA ILE A 85 -14.93 -20.44 -15.03
C ILE A 85 -15.82 -21.66 -15.13
N THR A 86 -15.52 -22.69 -14.35
CA THR A 86 -16.36 -23.90 -14.21
C THR A 86 -17.04 -24.01 -12.84
N LEU A 87 -18.16 -24.71 -12.78
CA LEU A 87 -19.02 -24.80 -11.59
C LEU A 87 -18.30 -25.30 -10.32
N GLY A 88 -17.33 -26.19 -10.49
CA GLY A 88 -16.54 -26.79 -9.40
C GLY A 88 -15.25 -26.06 -9.06
N GLU A 89 -14.96 -24.95 -9.72
CA GLU A 89 -13.68 -24.27 -9.62
C GLU A 89 -13.54 -23.50 -8.30
N THR A 90 -12.41 -23.67 -7.63
CA THR A 90 -12.11 -23.05 -6.32
C THR A 90 -10.93 -22.09 -6.38
N SER A 91 -10.27 -21.95 -7.52
CA SER A 91 -9.16 -21.04 -7.72
C SER A 91 -9.25 -20.46 -9.11
N LEU A 92 -9.19 -19.14 -9.23
CA LEU A 92 -9.37 -18.42 -10.50
C LEU A 92 -8.07 -17.70 -10.87
N SER A 93 -7.63 -17.89 -12.11
CA SER A 93 -6.47 -17.20 -12.69
C SER A 93 -6.87 -15.79 -13.13
N ILE A 94 -6.40 -14.76 -12.43
CA ILE A 94 -6.70 -13.35 -12.71
C ILE A 94 -5.51 -12.44 -12.36
N ALA A 95 -5.34 -11.33 -13.07
CA ALA A 95 -4.28 -10.37 -12.78
C ALA A 95 -4.60 -9.50 -11.54
N ALA A 96 -4.56 -10.09 -10.36
CA ALA A 96 -4.85 -9.41 -9.10
C ALA A 96 -3.72 -8.44 -8.65
N ARG A 97 -2.52 -8.52 -9.23
CA ARG A 97 -1.36 -7.61 -8.99
C ARG A 97 -1.73 -6.11 -9.01
N TYR A 98 -2.60 -5.69 -9.92
CA TYR A 98 -2.89 -4.28 -10.18
C TYR A 98 -4.26 -3.85 -9.66
N THR A 99 -4.92 -4.75 -8.95
CA THR A 99 -6.35 -4.69 -8.72
C THR A 99 -6.62 -4.95 -7.26
N ASP A 100 -7.46 -4.14 -6.60
CA ASP A 100 -7.70 -4.27 -5.16
C ASP A 100 -8.67 -5.43 -4.89
N TYR A 101 -8.23 -6.68 -5.08
CA TYR A 101 -8.91 -7.85 -4.51
C TYR A 101 -8.51 -8.01 -3.05
N ARG A 102 -9.48 -8.31 -2.18
CA ARG A 102 -9.25 -8.49 -0.74
C ARG A 102 -9.65 -9.89 -0.29
N ALA A 103 -8.89 -10.39 0.68
CA ALA A 103 -9.11 -11.65 1.35
C ALA A 103 -9.12 -11.43 2.88
N PRO A 104 -10.09 -11.99 3.62
CA PRO A 104 -11.36 -12.52 3.11
C PRO A 104 -12.19 -11.41 2.45
N GLY A 105 -12.96 -11.72 1.41
CA GLY A 105 -13.71 -10.69 0.69
C GLY A 105 -14.62 -11.21 -0.40
N PHE A 106 -14.94 -10.34 -1.38
CA PHE A 106 -15.88 -10.63 -2.44
C PHE A 106 -15.33 -10.23 -3.82
N ALA A 107 -15.68 -11.02 -4.83
CA ALA A 107 -15.50 -10.70 -6.23
C ALA A 107 -16.82 -10.96 -6.97
N ILE A 108 -17.08 -10.24 -8.07
CA ILE A 108 -18.22 -10.48 -8.94
C ILE A 108 -17.72 -10.97 -10.29
N ALA A 109 -18.25 -12.09 -10.77
CA ALA A 109 -18.06 -12.57 -12.13
C ALA A 109 -19.33 -12.32 -12.95
N ALA A 110 -19.17 -11.81 -14.17
CA ALA A 110 -20.29 -11.63 -15.09
C ALA A 110 -19.84 -11.86 -16.53
N SER A 111 -20.71 -12.50 -17.32
CA SER A 111 -20.58 -12.48 -18.78
C SER A 111 -20.88 -11.07 -19.32
N ASN A 112 -20.34 -10.73 -20.48
CA ASN A 112 -20.63 -9.43 -21.10
C ASN A 112 -22.13 -9.24 -21.35
N GLY A 113 -22.76 -8.34 -20.59
CA GLY A 113 -24.20 -8.09 -20.63
C GLY A 113 -25.08 -9.17 -19.97
N GLY A 114 -24.48 -10.11 -19.24
CA GLY A 114 -25.18 -11.17 -18.50
C GLY A 114 -25.40 -10.85 -17.02
N ASP A 115 -25.89 -11.85 -16.30
CA ASP A 115 -26.12 -11.76 -14.85
C ASP A 115 -24.79 -11.72 -14.07
N ALA A 116 -24.83 -11.02 -12.94
CA ALA A 116 -23.71 -10.90 -12.02
C ALA A 116 -23.76 -12.00 -10.95
N HIS A 117 -22.66 -12.71 -10.77
CA HIS A 117 -22.50 -13.80 -9.81
C HIS A 117 -21.52 -13.42 -8.71
N LEU A 118 -21.94 -13.56 -7.46
CA LEU A 118 -21.11 -13.29 -6.29
C LEU A 118 -20.18 -14.46 -5.99
N LEU A 119 -18.89 -14.18 -5.88
CA LEU A 119 -17.84 -15.10 -5.48
C LEU A 119 -17.27 -14.66 -4.13
N SER A 120 -17.11 -15.61 -3.19
CA SER A 120 -16.47 -15.36 -1.89
C SER A 120 -14.99 -15.68 -1.97
N VAL A 121 -14.14 -14.70 -1.71
CA VAL A 121 -12.67 -14.79 -1.81
C VAL A 121 -12.10 -15.19 -0.47
N ALA A 122 -11.35 -16.29 -0.45
CA ALA A 122 -10.60 -16.78 0.72
C ALA A 122 -9.19 -16.18 0.79
N THR A 123 -8.45 -16.20 -0.33
CA THR A 123 -7.06 -15.75 -0.43
C THR A 123 -6.84 -15.05 -1.77
N VAL A 124 -5.95 -14.07 -1.80
CA VAL A 124 -5.54 -13.36 -3.02
C VAL A 124 -4.05 -13.59 -3.26
N HIS A 125 -3.71 -13.98 -4.48
CA HIS A 125 -2.35 -14.13 -5.00
C HIS A 125 -2.10 -13.08 -6.08
N PRO A 126 -0.86 -12.83 -6.50
CA PRO A 126 -0.57 -11.87 -7.59
C PRO A 126 -1.29 -12.20 -8.91
N ASP A 127 -1.37 -13.50 -9.24
CA ASP A 127 -1.92 -14.02 -10.50
C ASP A 127 -3.22 -14.83 -10.31
N GLY A 128 -3.88 -14.71 -9.15
CA GLY A 128 -5.16 -15.40 -8.95
C GLY A 128 -5.83 -15.14 -7.62
N ILE A 129 -7.01 -15.74 -7.46
CA ILE A 129 -7.79 -15.72 -6.21
C ILE A 129 -8.28 -17.11 -5.88
N ASP A 130 -8.22 -17.48 -4.60
CA ASP A 130 -8.83 -18.71 -4.10
C ASP A 130 -10.21 -18.38 -3.52
N LEU A 131 -11.19 -19.22 -3.84
CA LEU A 131 -12.57 -19.07 -3.39
C LEU A 131 -12.83 -19.88 -2.11
N THR A 132 -13.66 -19.33 -1.23
CA THR A 132 -14.08 -20.03 0.00
C THR A 132 -14.97 -21.24 -0.30
N SER A 133 -15.70 -21.19 -1.41
CA SER A 133 -16.52 -22.27 -1.95
C SER A 133 -16.37 -22.30 -3.47
N ALA A 134 -16.69 -23.44 -4.10
CA ALA A 134 -16.70 -23.54 -5.56
C ALA A 134 -17.55 -22.41 -6.19
N ALA A 135 -17.12 -21.94 -7.37
CA ALA A 135 -17.71 -20.80 -8.07
C ALA A 135 -19.23 -20.96 -8.30
N GLY A 136 -19.70 -22.19 -8.51
CA GLY A 136 -21.13 -22.50 -8.62
C GLY A 136 -21.78 -21.98 -9.91
N VAL A 137 -20.98 -21.53 -10.87
CA VAL A 137 -21.40 -20.99 -12.16
C VAL A 137 -20.43 -21.43 -13.26
N ASP A 138 -20.96 -21.70 -14.45
CA ASP A 138 -20.16 -21.88 -15.66
C ASP A 138 -20.22 -20.59 -16.50
N LEU A 139 -19.08 -19.94 -16.70
CA LEU A 139 -18.97 -18.70 -17.49
C LEU A 139 -17.80 -18.80 -18.47
N THR A 140 -18.06 -18.49 -19.74
CA THR A 140 -17.01 -18.41 -20.76
C THR A 140 -16.43 -16.99 -20.80
N ARG A 141 -15.11 -16.86 -20.61
CA ARG A 141 -14.37 -15.58 -20.53
C ARG A 141 -15.11 -14.48 -19.77
N PRO A 142 -15.41 -14.68 -18.48
CA PRO A 142 -16.12 -13.69 -17.69
C PRO A 142 -15.26 -12.46 -17.44
N VAL A 143 -15.93 -11.35 -17.18
CA VAL A 143 -15.33 -10.18 -16.55
C VAL A 143 -15.43 -10.38 -15.04
N ILE A 144 -14.30 -10.30 -14.35
CA ILE A 144 -14.22 -10.49 -12.90
C ILE A 144 -13.82 -9.15 -12.29
N ALA A 145 -14.60 -8.66 -11.33
CA ALA A 145 -14.34 -7.41 -10.63
C ALA A 145 -14.22 -7.65 -9.12
N PRO A 146 -13.34 -6.92 -8.42
CA PRO A 146 -13.43 -6.85 -6.97
C PRO A 146 -14.78 -6.31 -6.53
N ALA A 147 -15.28 -6.75 -5.38
CA ALA A 147 -16.51 -6.23 -4.79
C ALA A 147 -16.28 -5.75 -3.36
N ARG A 148 -17.09 -4.77 -2.94
CA ARG A 148 -17.00 -4.17 -1.61
C ARG A 148 -18.34 -4.06 -0.95
N ARG A 149 -18.31 -4.15 0.37
CA ARG A 149 -19.44 -3.77 1.21
C ARG A 149 -19.65 -2.26 1.16
N ALA A 150 -20.89 -1.86 0.98
CA ALA A 150 -21.24 -0.45 0.86
C ALA A 150 -22.65 -0.16 1.37
N ARG A 151 -22.94 1.13 1.58
CA ARG A 151 -24.29 1.62 1.85
C ARG A 151 -24.73 2.59 0.77
N LEU A 152 -25.98 2.47 0.35
CA LEU A 152 -26.57 3.42 -0.58
C LEU A 152 -26.70 4.79 0.11
N LEU A 153 -26.00 5.80 -0.40
CA LEU A 153 -25.93 7.14 0.21
C LEU A 153 -27.16 7.99 -0.08
N SER A 154 -27.73 7.80 -1.27
CA SER A 154 -28.87 8.57 -1.75
C SER A 154 -29.79 7.67 -2.57
N PRO A 155 -31.08 8.01 -2.67
CA PRO A 155 -31.97 7.37 -3.63
C PRO A 155 -31.36 7.40 -5.04
N LEU A 156 -31.74 6.41 -5.86
CA LEU A 156 -31.29 6.33 -7.25
C LEU A 156 -31.70 7.57 -8.04
N GLU A 157 -30.78 8.16 -8.79
CA GLU A 157 -31.10 9.18 -9.79
C GLU A 157 -31.43 8.48 -11.11
N ILE A 158 -32.58 8.82 -11.70
CA ILE A 158 -33.10 8.13 -12.89
C ILE A 158 -33.35 9.14 -14.00
N GLU A 159 -32.60 9.00 -15.10
CA GLU A 159 -32.78 9.77 -16.33
C GLU A 159 -33.47 8.87 -17.37
N ARG A 160 -34.74 9.13 -17.67
CA ARG A 160 -35.45 8.43 -18.76
C ARG A 160 -35.23 9.18 -20.06
N ARG A 161 -34.66 8.53 -21.09
CA ARG A 161 -34.50 9.14 -22.42
C ARG A 161 -35.64 8.78 -23.37
N HIS A 162 -36.00 7.49 -23.41
CA HIS A 162 -37.12 6.97 -24.20
C HIS A 162 -37.88 5.92 -23.38
N ALA A 163 -39.02 5.43 -23.88
CA ALA A 163 -39.88 4.48 -23.16
C ALA A 163 -39.11 3.24 -22.67
N ASP A 164 -38.12 2.78 -23.43
CA ASP A 164 -37.42 1.52 -23.19
C ASP A 164 -35.95 1.71 -22.76
N LEU A 165 -35.47 2.94 -22.56
CA LEU A 165 -34.07 3.18 -22.22
C LEU A 165 -33.90 4.35 -21.23
N GLY A 166 -33.13 4.12 -20.18
CA GLY A 166 -32.75 5.14 -19.23
C GLY A 166 -31.40 4.89 -18.58
N PHE A 167 -30.97 5.89 -17.79
CA PHE A 167 -29.80 5.79 -16.96
C PHE A 167 -30.20 5.75 -15.49
N VAL A 168 -29.48 4.93 -14.73
CA VAL A 168 -29.54 4.90 -13.27
C VAL A 168 -28.18 5.31 -12.74
N THR A 169 -28.15 6.31 -11.87
CA THR A 169 -26.97 6.66 -11.09
C THR A 169 -27.19 6.23 -9.65
N ALA A 170 -26.29 5.41 -9.14
CA ALA A 170 -26.25 4.97 -7.75
C ALA A 170 -24.98 5.49 -7.07
N ARG A 171 -25.11 5.96 -5.84
CA ARG A 171 -24.01 6.48 -5.02
C ARG A 171 -23.88 5.63 -3.78
N PHE A 172 -22.70 5.03 -3.60
CA PHE A 172 -22.42 4.11 -2.53
C PHE A 172 -21.30 4.67 -1.65
N LEU A 173 -21.46 4.60 -0.34
CA LEU A 173 -20.38 4.77 0.62
C LEU A 173 -19.78 3.40 0.88
N LEU A 174 -18.54 3.18 0.50
CA LEU A 174 -17.87 1.92 0.83
C LEU A 174 -17.64 1.85 2.34
N GLN A 175 -17.91 0.69 2.92
CA GLN A 175 -17.72 0.43 4.35
C GLN A 175 -16.28 0.07 4.68
N GLU A 176 -15.56 -0.44 3.69
CA GLU A 176 -14.15 -0.78 3.74
C GLU A 176 -13.46 0.10 2.70
N SER A 177 -13.07 1.31 3.10
CA SER A 177 -12.31 2.21 2.24
C SER A 177 -10.99 1.55 1.82
N ALA A 178 -10.37 2.05 0.76
CA ALA A 178 -8.94 1.89 0.56
C ALA A 178 -8.22 2.20 1.88
N ASP A 179 -7.51 1.20 2.43
CA ASP A 179 -6.55 1.49 3.47
C ASP A 179 -5.41 2.25 2.81
N LEU A 180 -5.26 3.47 3.26
CA LEU A 180 -4.40 4.48 2.71
C LEU A 180 -3.48 5.03 3.80
N SER A 181 -3.48 4.37 4.96
CA SER A 181 -2.61 4.66 6.11
C SER A 181 -1.14 4.34 5.82
N GLY A 182 -0.86 3.56 4.76
CA GLY A 182 0.49 3.28 4.26
C GLY A 182 1.26 4.53 3.85
N LEU A 183 2.60 4.47 3.91
CA LEU A 183 3.48 5.45 3.28
C LEU A 183 3.05 5.61 1.81
N ARG A 184 2.86 6.85 1.35
CA ARG A 184 2.30 7.14 0.03
C ARG A 184 3.21 8.02 -0.78
N GLY A 185 3.53 7.56 -1.99
CA GLY A 185 4.38 8.33 -2.90
C GLY A 185 5.70 8.69 -2.23
N THR A 186 6.27 7.74 -1.49
CA THR A 186 7.54 7.90 -0.79
C THR A 186 8.62 7.15 -1.56
N ALA A 187 9.81 7.72 -1.61
CA ALA A 187 11.05 7.04 -1.94
C ALA A 187 11.78 6.76 -0.63
N LEU A 188 11.78 5.48 -0.25
CA LEU A 188 12.35 4.99 0.99
C LEU A 188 13.71 4.35 0.71
N TYR A 189 14.75 4.90 1.31
CA TYR A 189 16.11 4.39 1.23
C TYR A 189 16.52 3.88 2.61
N ILE A 190 16.77 2.58 2.74
CA ILE A 190 17.11 1.92 4.01
C ILE A 190 18.56 1.46 3.92
N ALA A 191 19.44 2.06 4.72
CA ALA A 191 20.84 1.70 4.81
C ALA A 191 21.08 0.87 6.07
N ILE A 192 21.46 -0.40 5.91
CA ILE A 192 21.69 -1.33 7.01
C ILE A 192 23.19 -1.64 7.11
N ASP A 193 23.77 -1.28 8.25
CA ASP A 193 25.15 -1.58 8.58
C ASP A 193 25.36 -3.09 8.77
N THR A 194 26.30 -3.64 7.99
CA THR A 194 26.74 -5.04 7.98
C THR A 194 28.22 -5.16 8.34
N SER A 195 28.78 -4.15 9.00
CA SER A 195 30.14 -4.18 9.54
C SER A 195 30.29 -5.26 10.61
N THR A 196 31.54 -5.57 10.95
CA THR A 196 31.85 -6.63 11.93
C THR A 196 31.30 -6.31 13.34
N SER A 197 31.14 -5.04 13.69
CA SER A 197 30.62 -4.59 15.00
C SER A 197 29.11 -4.82 15.16
N MET A 198 28.39 -5.05 14.05
CA MET A 198 26.97 -5.41 14.00
C MET A 198 26.70 -6.90 14.20
N SER A 199 27.73 -7.71 14.45
CA SER A 199 27.58 -9.15 14.61
C SER A 199 26.67 -9.59 15.77
N GLY A 200 26.15 -10.82 15.66
CA GLY A 200 25.31 -11.43 16.69
C GLY A 200 23.86 -10.94 16.65
N THR A 201 23.36 -10.50 17.81
CA THR A 201 21.95 -10.12 17.97
C THR A 201 21.60 -8.77 17.33
N LYS A 202 22.58 -7.89 17.11
CA LYS A 202 22.35 -6.58 16.49
C LYS A 202 21.86 -6.71 15.05
N ILE A 203 22.64 -7.36 14.17
CA ILE A 203 22.24 -7.54 12.76
C ILE A 203 20.97 -8.37 12.61
N THR A 204 20.80 -9.40 13.45
CA THR A 204 19.59 -10.25 13.42
C THR A 204 18.35 -9.41 13.72
N ALA A 205 18.41 -8.52 14.72
CA ALA A 205 17.31 -7.61 15.04
C ALA A 205 17.08 -6.57 13.95
N ALA A 206 18.15 -5.99 13.39
CA ALA A 206 18.05 -5.00 12.31
C ALA A 206 17.35 -5.57 11.07
N MET A 207 17.81 -6.73 10.58
CA MET A 207 17.22 -7.40 9.42
C MET A 207 15.77 -7.81 9.67
N ALA A 208 15.46 -8.35 10.86
CA ALA A 208 14.11 -8.75 11.21
C ALA A 208 13.15 -7.56 11.35
N ALA A 209 13.59 -6.43 11.89
CA ALA A 209 12.77 -5.23 12.03
C ALA A 209 12.49 -4.58 10.67
N VAL A 210 13.50 -4.46 9.80
CA VAL A 210 13.30 -3.94 8.43
C VAL A 210 12.41 -4.89 7.63
N ARG A 211 12.54 -6.21 7.81
CA ARG A 211 11.65 -7.18 7.19
C ARG A 211 10.20 -6.98 7.64
N ALA A 212 9.96 -6.85 8.94
CA ALA A 212 8.62 -6.60 9.46
C ALA A 212 8.02 -5.30 8.91
N LEU A 213 8.83 -4.25 8.77
CA LEU A 213 8.42 -3.02 8.09
C LEU A 213 8.01 -3.28 6.63
N VAL A 214 8.81 -4.04 5.87
CA VAL A 214 8.48 -4.39 4.48
C VAL A 214 7.19 -5.22 4.39
N ASP A 215 6.98 -6.16 5.32
CA ASP A 215 5.76 -6.97 5.40
C ASP A 215 4.52 -6.10 5.69
N GLU A 216 4.64 -5.11 6.57
CA GLU A 216 3.57 -4.15 6.86
C GLU A 216 3.26 -3.25 5.68
N LEU A 217 4.29 -2.78 4.97
CA LEU A 217 4.10 -2.06 3.70
C LEU A 217 3.36 -2.95 2.70
N ALA A 218 3.69 -4.25 2.59
CA ALA A 218 3.02 -5.17 1.68
C ALA A 218 1.52 -5.36 1.99
N GLY A 219 1.16 -5.26 3.28
CA GLY A 219 -0.23 -5.29 3.74
C GLY A 219 -1.02 -4.02 3.41
N THR A 220 -0.35 -2.88 3.28
CA THR A 220 -0.97 -1.55 3.14
C THR A 220 -0.85 -0.93 1.75
N VAL A 221 -0.07 -1.50 0.81
CA VAL A 221 0.11 -0.93 -0.54
C VAL A 221 -1.20 -0.90 -1.33
N PRO A 222 -1.77 0.28 -1.61
CA PRO A 222 -2.91 0.42 -2.51
C PRO A 222 -2.43 0.49 -3.97
N PRO A 223 -3.28 0.18 -4.97
CA PRO A 223 -2.90 0.24 -6.38
C PRO A 223 -2.64 1.68 -6.90
N ALA A 224 -3.03 2.71 -6.15
CA ALA A 224 -3.02 4.10 -6.63
C ALA A 224 -1.74 4.91 -6.32
N LEU A 225 -1.03 4.61 -5.22
CA LEU A 225 0.18 5.36 -4.82
C LEU A 225 1.23 4.39 -4.27
N ARG A 226 2.18 4.00 -5.12
CA ARG A 226 3.25 3.04 -4.79
C ARG A 226 4.54 3.73 -4.37
N ASN A 227 5.29 3.08 -3.49
CA ASN A 227 6.56 3.58 -2.98
C ASN A 227 7.73 3.10 -3.84
N ASP A 228 8.78 3.93 -3.94
CA ASP A 228 10.09 3.44 -4.36
C ASP A 228 10.82 2.94 -3.11
N ILE A 229 11.42 1.77 -3.18
CA ILE A 229 12.19 1.21 -2.07
C ILE A 229 13.60 0.86 -2.54
N CYS A 230 14.58 1.32 -1.80
CA CYS A 230 15.97 0.92 -1.89
C CYS A 230 16.42 0.38 -0.55
N ILE A 231 16.89 -0.86 -0.50
CA ILE A 231 17.53 -1.42 0.70
C ILE A 231 18.98 -1.72 0.35
N LEU A 232 19.89 -1.12 1.10
CA LEU A 232 21.32 -1.19 0.87
C LEU A 232 22.01 -1.73 2.12
N LEU A 233 22.75 -2.82 1.95
CA LEU A 233 23.63 -3.39 2.96
C LEU A 233 25.03 -2.83 2.76
N TRP A 234 25.64 -2.30 3.81
CA TRP A 234 26.92 -1.59 3.69
C TRP A 234 27.88 -1.87 4.83
N HIS A 235 29.15 -1.58 4.58
CA HIS A 235 30.29 -1.59 5.48
C HIS A 235 31.34 -0.64 4.84
N GLU A 236 32.60 -1.02 4.72
CA GLU A 236 33.60 -0.24 3.95
C GLU A 236 33.34 -0.20 2.43
N THR A 237 32.37 -1.00 1.94
CA THR A 237 31.81 -0.93 0.59
C THR A 237 30.31 -1.22 0.61
N VAL A 238 29.63 -1.01 -0.51
CA VAL A 238 28.27 -1.53 -0.73
C VAL A 238 28.33 -3.05 -0.84
N ALA A 239 27.73 -3.76 0.11
CA ALA A 239 27.73 -5.23 0.18
C ALA A 239 26.71 -5.84 -0.78
N ASP A 240 25.48 -5.33 -0.73
CA ASP A 240 24.36 -5.73 -1.59
C ASP A 240 23.34 -4.59 -1.60
N MET A 241 22.55 -4.49 -2.66
CA MET A 241 21.58 -3.41 -2.85
C MET A 241 20.40 -3.90 -3.68
N GLN A 242 19.19 -3.67 -3.18
CA GLN A 242 17.94 -3.99 -3.88
C GLN A 242 17.15 -2.71 -4.11
N VAL A 243 16.84 -2.41 -5.39
CA VAL A 243 16.03 -1.26 -5.80
C VAL A 243 14.74 -1.72 -6.45
N ARG A 244 13.61 -1.20 -6.00
CA ARG A 244 12.27 -1.42 -6.55
C ARG A 244 11.59 -0.07 -6.75
N ARG A 245 11.19 0.22 -7.99
CA ARG A 245 10.46 1.43 -8.37
C ARG A 245 8.98 1.11 -8.43
N ASP A 246 8.14 1.98 -7.88
CA ASP A 246 6.69 1.73 -7.77
C ASP A 246 6.40 0.31 -7.27
N ALA A 247 7.07 -0.06 -6.18
CA ALA A 247 7.08 -1.39 -5.61
C ALA A 247 5.65 -1.87 -5.32
N ASP A 248 5.34 -3.06 -5.81
CA ASP A 248 4.08 -3.71 -5.51
C ASP A 248 4.22 -4.81 -4.45
N ARG A 249 3.13 -5.53 -4.22
CA ARG A 249 3.10 -6.64 -3.25
C ARG A 249 4.14 -7.73 -3.56
N GLN A 250 4.36 -8.09 -4.83
CA GLN A 250 5.35 -9.11 -5.19
C GLN A 250 6.78 -8.61 -4.98
N ASP A 251 7.06 -7.36 -5.34
CA ASP A 251 8.35 -6.72 -5.07
C ASP A 251 8.66 -6.71 -3.56
N LEU A 252 7.65 -6.41 -2.73
CA LEU A 252 7.78 -6.38 -1.27
C LEU A 252 7.91 -7.79 -0.68
N THR A 253 7.17 -8.79 -1.20
CA THR A 253 7.37 -10.19 -0.81
C THR A 253 8.79 -10.65 -1.15
N TYR A 254 9.29 -10.31 -2.34
CA TYR A 254 10.67 -10.60 -2.73
C TYR A 254 11.68 -9.97 -1.76
N LEU A 255 11.48 -8.69 -1.40
CA LEU A 255 12.35 -8.01 -0.44
C LEU A 255 12.30 -8.67 0.95
N SER A 256 11.12 -9.11 1.39
CA SER A 256 10.96 -9.84 2.66
C SER A 256 11.72 -11.17 2.66
N ASP A 257 11.62 -11.94 1.58
CA ASP A 257 12.34 -13.21 1.41
C ASP A 257 13.85 -13.02 1.34
N TRP A 258 14.31 -11.94 0.68
CA TRP A 258 15.72 -11.57 0.63
C TRP A 258 16.25 -11.13 2.01
N LEU A 259 15.51 -10.31 2.75
CA LEU A 259 15.85 -9.90 4.12
C LEU A 259 15.84 -11.05 5.12
N ALA A 260 15.15 -12.15 4.82
CA ALA A 260 15.18 -13.36 5.64
C ALA A 260 16.53 -14.10 5.57
N GLN A 261 17.38 -13.79 4.58
CA GLN A 261 18.70 -14.39 4.43
C GLN A 261 19.73 -13.65 5.31
N PRO A 262 20.62 -14.38 6.01
CA PRO A 262 21.66 -13.75 6.81
C PRO A 262 22.67 -13.01 5.92
N PRO A 263 22.98 -11.74 6.20
CA PRO A 263 23.96 -10.99 5.42
C PRO A 263 25.38 -11.44 5.75
N VAL A 264 26.31 -11.18 4.83
CA VAL A 264 27.74 -11.41 5.07
C VAL A 264 28.31 -10.20 5.80
N LEU A 265 28.75 -10.41 7.04
CA LEU A 265 29.39 -9.36 7.85
C LEU A 265 30.89 -9.27 7.55
N ARG A 266 31.40 -8.07 7.28
CA ARG A 266 32.83 -7.82 7.09
C ARG A 266 33.18 -6.34 7.16
N GLY A 267 34.47 -6.03 7.29
CA GLY A 267 35.00 -4.68 7.16
C GLY A 267 34.61 -3.73 8.31
N GLY A 268 34.95 -2.46 8.11
CA GLY A 268 34.64 -1.34 9.01
C GLY A 268 33.36 -0.60 8.64
N THR A 269 33.05 0.43 9.42
CA THR A 269 31.77 1.17 9.38
C THR A 269 31.96 2.50 8.64
N ASP A 270 31.96 2.48 7.30
CA ASP A 270 32.11 3.70 6.50
C ASP A 270 30.74 4.35 6.21
N PHE A 271 30.40 5.41 6.94
CA PHE A 271 29.12 6.12 6.79
C PHE A 271 28.92 6.71 5.39
N ALA A 272 29.99 7.05 4.66
CA ALA A 272 29.84 7.60 3.31
C ALA A 272 29.36 6.53 2.32
N MET A 273 29.76 5.28 2.52
CA MET A 273 29.31 4.16 1.69
C MET A 273 27.84 3.83 1.89
N ALA A 274 27.30 4.05 3.09
CA ALA A 274 25.87 3.92 3.34
C ALA A 274 25.02 4.84 2.44
N LEU A 275 25.56 6.00 2.04
CA LEU A 275 24.84 7.06 1.33
C LEU A 275 25.30 7.27 -0.11
N SER A 276 26.30 6.51 -0.59
CA SER A 276 26.89 6.72 -1.91
C SER A 276 25.89 6.56 -3.05
N GLU A 277 24.89 5.69 -2.87
CA GLU A 277 23.87 5.40 -3.88
C GLU A 277 22.60 6.24 -3.72
N ALA A 278 22.46 6.98 -2.62
CA ALA A 278 21.24 7.70 -2.27
C ALA A 278 20.89 8.76 -3.32
N GLN A 279 21.87 9.54 -3.78
CA GLN A 279 21.65 10.57 -4.80
C GLN A 279 21.11 9.97 -6.11
N GLY A 280 21.71 8.87 -6.57
CA GLY A 280 21.27 8.17 -7.79
C GLY A 280 19.86 7.58 -7.64
N PHE A 281 19.57 7.01 -6.46
CA PHE A 281 18.23 6.51 -6.16
C PHE A 281 17.18 7.63 -6.19
N PHE A 282 17.40 8.75 -5.51
CA PHE A 282 16.42 9.84 -5.44
C PHE A 282 16.27 10.63 -6.74
N ALA A 283 17.31 10.69 -7.58
CA ALA A 283 17.20 11.27 -8.92
C ALA A 283 16.16 10.53 -9.79
N GLY A 284 16.02 9.21 -9.59
CA GLY A 284 15.02 8.38 -10.27
C GLY A 284 13.63 8.36 -9.63
N ALA A 285 13.44 8.98 -8.45
CA ALA A 285 12.21 8.91 -7.68
C ALA A 285 11.17 9.99 -8.02
N GLY A 286 11.53 10.98 -8.85
CA GLY A 286 10.63 12.08 -9.21
C GLY A 286 10.26 12.98 -8.02
N ALA A 287 8.96 13.24 -7.87
CA ALA A 287 8.39 14.14 -6.86
C ALA A 287 7.98 13.44 -5.55
N LYS A 288 8.39 12.18 -5.35
CA LYS A 288 8.09 11.41 -4.14
C LYS A 288 8.78 12.01 -2.90
N ARG A 289 8.14 11.90 -1.72
CA ARG A 289 8.75 12.26 -0.42
C ARG A 289 10.00 11.40 -0.22
N ARG A 290 11.14 11.98 0.14
CA ARG A 290 12.43 11.28 0.22
C ARG A 290 12.77 10.99 1.67
N ILE A 291 12.89 9.72 2.02
CA ILE A 291 13.19 9.29 3.39
C ILE A 291 14.39 8.36 3.37
N ILE A 292 15.33 8.59 4.27
CA ILE A 292 16.47 7.71 4.56
C ILE A 292 16.29 7.15 5.98
N LEU A 293 16.34 5.83 6.11
CA LEU A 293 16.47 5.14 7.38
C LEU A 293 17.91 4.63 7.50
N PHE A 294 18.66 5.16 8.45
CA PHE A 294 20.08 4.86 8.64
C PHE A 294 20.28 3.99 9.89
N LEU A 295 20.53 2.70 9.72
CA LEU A 295 20.69 1.74 10.81
C LEU A 295 22.17 1.38 10.98
N THR A 296 22.72 1.63 12.17
CA THR A 296 24.11 1.32 12.53
C THR A 296 24.23 1.05 14.03
N ASP A 297 25.40 0.66 14.53
CA ASP A 297 25.72 0.77 15.94
C ASP A 297 26.34 2.12 16.33
N GLY A 298 26.65 3.00 15.37
CA GLY A 298 26.91 4.42 15.62
C GLY A 298 28.38 4.83 15.74
N GLU A 299 29.32 3.92 15.45
CA GLU A 299 30.76 4.21 15.48
C GLU A 299 31.37 4.14 14.06
N PRO A 300 31.50 5.29 13.36
CA PRO A 300 32.10 5.32 12.03
C PRO A 300 33.60 5.00 12.09
N TYR A 301 34.09 4.28 11.09
CA TYR A 301 35.52 4.06 10.86
C TYR A 301 35.83 4.09 9.36
N PRO A 302 36.63 5.07 8.88
CA PRO A 302 37.26 6.15 9.64
C PRO A 302 36.27 7.21 10.13
N LEU A 303 36.58 7.95 11.20
CA LEU A 303 35.71 9.01 11.74
C LEU A 303 35.34 10.09 10.70
N SER A 304 36.24 10.36 9.74
CA SER A 304 35.99 11.30 8.64
C SER A 304 34.85 10.87 7.71
N SER A 305 34.47 9.59 7.71
CA SER A 305 33.35 9.11 6.90
C SER A 305 32.02 9.74 7.29
N ALA A 306 31.81 10.08 8.57
CA ALA A 306 30.60 10.75 9.02
C ALA A 306 30.47 12.16 8.40
N THR A 307 31.56 12.92 8.35
CA THR A 307 31.56 14.24 7.69
C THR A 307 31.36 14.13 6.18
N ALA A 308 31.94 13.10 5.55
CA ALA A 308 31.72 12.84 4.12
C ALA A 308 30.26 12.45 3.83
N ALA A 309 29.63 11.66 4.71
CA ALA A 309 28.22 11.31 4.63
C ALA A 309 27.30 12.54 4.74
N VAL A 310 27.58 13.48 5.64
CA VAL A 310 26.87 14.77 5.70
C VAL A 310 26.96 15.52 4.37
N SER A 311 28.15 15.56 3.75
CA SER A 311 28.34 16.24 2.45
C SER A 311 27.52 15.59 1.32
N LEU A 312 27.30 14.27 1.38
CA LEU A 312 26.43 13.56 0.43
C LEU A 312 24.95 13.90 0.65
N LEU A 313 24.52 14.04 1.91
CA LEU A 313 23.13 14.43 2.24
C LEU A 313 22.81 15.85 1.78
N GLU A 314 23.74 16.80 1.96
CA GLU A 314 23.56 18.19 1.50
C GLU A 314 23.33 18.30 -0.02
N ALA A 315 23.77 17.29 -0.79
CA ALA A 315 23.56 17.23 -2.24
C ALA A 315 22.16 16.70 -2.64
N ILE A 316 21.36 16.22 -1.68
CA ILE A 316 20.02 15.68 -1.91
C ILE A 316 19.00 16.67 -1.35
N ALA A 317 18.23 17.29 -2.24
CA ALA A 317 17.17 18.22 -1.83
C ALA A 317 16.02 17.48 -1.10
N ASP A 318 15.41 18.15 -0.12
CA ASP A 318 14.15 17.74 0.52
C ASP A 318 14.15 16.27 1.01
N VAL A 319 15.25 15.84 1.63
CA VAL A 319 15.39 14.50 2.21
C VAL A 319 15.28 14.55 3.73
N GLU A 320 14.52 13.62 4.27
CA GLU A 320 14.43 13.35 5.71
C GLU A 320 15.32 12.17 6.04
N VAL A 321 16.14 12.31 7.08
CA VAL A 321 17.12 11.29 7.48
C VAL A 321 16.88 10.95 8.94
N TYR A 322 16.55 9.69 9.18
CA TYR A 322 16.32 9.14 10.51
C TYR A 322 17.47 8.20 10.88
N GLY A 323 18.18 8.51 11.95
CA GLY A 323 19.30 7.71 12.44
C GLY A 323 18.89 6.74 13.54
N PHE A 324 19.34 5.48 13.47
CA PHE A 324 19.04 4.46 14.49
C PHE A 324 20.34 3.80 14.97
N ASN A 325 20.58 3.86 16.28
CA ASN A 325 21.69 3.17 16.92
C ASN A 325 21.24 1.84 17.52
N ILE A 326 22.00 0.77 17.27
CA ILE A 326 21.77 -0.55 17.87
C ILE A 326 22.90 -0.88 18.85
N GLY A 327 22.58 -0.82 20.14
CA GLY A 327 23.43 -1.26 21.24
C GLY A 327 24.35 -0.20 21.82
N LEU A 328 24.96 0.68 21.03
CA LEU A 328 25.84 1.72 21.57
C LEU A 328 25.07 3.01 21.84
N THR A 329 25.29 3.57 23.03
CA THR A 329 24.61 4.76 23.52
C THR A 329 25.18 6.07 22.97
N ASN A 330 26.37 6.03 22.36
CA ASN A 330 26.95 7.20 21.72
C ASN A 330 26.28 7.46 20.37
N THR A 331 25.37 8.43 20.33
CA THR A 331 24.65 8.82 19.12
C THR A 331 25.31 9.98 18.37
N SER A 332 26.43 10.51 18.86
CA SER A 332 27.02 11.77 18.37
C SER A 332 27.27 11.77 16.86
N TRP A 333 27.68 10.63 16.29
CA TRP A 333 27.97 10.51 14.86
C TRP A 333 26.72 10.31 14.02
N THR A 334 25.81 9.44 14.46
CA THR A 334 24.52 9.20 13.80
C THR A 334 23.65 10.46 13.81
N ALA A 335 23.69 11.23 14.90
CA ALA A 335 23.00 12.51 15.05
C ALA A 335 23.54 13.62 14.15
N MET A 336 24.71 13.44 13.53
CA MET A 336 25.18 14.36 12.47
C MET A 336 24.42 14.16 11.16
N LEU A 337 23.92 12.95 10.91
CA LEU A 337 23.17 12.60 9.70
C LEU A 337 21.68 12.87 9.88
N ASP A 338 21.19 12.66 11.09
CA ASP A 338 19.79 12.88 11.45
C ASP A 338 19.43 14.38 11.31
N ASN A 339 18.45 14.66 10.45
CA ASN A 339 18.01 16.02 10.17
C ASN A 339 16.55 16.26 10.60
N THR A 340 15.98 15.36 11.39
CA THR A 340 14.64 15.49 11.95
C THR A 340 14.73 16.00 13.39
N PRO A 341 14.43 17.29 13.64
CA PRO A 341 14.84 17.98 14.87
C PRO A 341 14.06 17.60 16.14
N SER A 342 13.07 16.71 16.06
CA SER A 342 12.07 16.47 17.12
C SER A 342 12.10 15.08 17.77
N ASP A 343 12.77 14.09 17.18
CA ASP A 343 12.82 12.70 17.66
C ASP A 343 14.20 12.32 18.22
N GLY A 344 15.27 12.86 17.65
CA GLY A 344 16.64 12.48 18.01
C GLY A 344 16.95 11.02 17.65
N VAL A 345 18.19 10.58 17.89
CA VAL A 345 18.61 9.22 17.51
C VAL A 345 18.20 8.21 18.58
N PRO A 346 17.24 7.30 18.32
CA PRO A 346 16.91 6.20 19.22
C PRO A 346 18.10 5.24 19.40
N VAL A 347 18.28 4.77 20.64
CA VAL A 347 19.24 3.71 20.98
C VAL A 347 18.46 2.45 21.33
N ILE A 348 18.47 1.48 20.42
CA ILE A 348 17.77 0.21 20.57
C ILE A 348 18.69 -0.83 21.20
N ALA A 349 18.17 -1.61 22.14
CA ALA A 349 18.91 -2.70 22.75
C ALA A 349 19.24 -3.81 21.72
N PRO A 350 20.42 -4.44 21.78
CA PRO A 350 20.76 -5.53 20.87
C PRO A 350 19.76 -6.70 21.02
N GLY A 351 19.12 -7.10 19.92
CA GLY A 351 18.12 -8.16 19.93
C GLY A 351 16.67 -7.69 20.16
N ASP A 352 16.44 -6.40 20.43
CA ASP A 352 15.09 -5.84 20.62
C ASP A 352 14.47 -5.45 19.26
N THR A 353 14.03 -6.48 18.53
CA THR A 353 13.42 -6.33 17.21
C THR A 353 12.11 -5.55 17.25
N ASP A 354 11.30 -5.76 18.29
CA ASP A 354 9.97 -5.14 18.40
C ASP A 354 10.09 -3.63 18.62
N SER A 355 10.96 -3.18 19.53
CA SER A 355 11.20 -1.73 19.71
C SER A 355 11.78 -1.09 18.46
N LEU A 356 12.70 -1.77 17.74
CA LEU A 356 13.22 -1.25 16.47
C LEU A 356 12.11 -1.13 15.43
N ARG A 357 11.30 -2.17 15.25
CA ARG A 357 10.16 -2.15 14.32
C ARG A 357 9.21 -1.00 14.66
N ASP A 358 8.77 -0.90 15.91
CA ASP A 358 7.78 0.09 16.33
C ASP A 358 8.32 1.51 16.17
N THR A 359 9.63 1.72 16.39
CA THR A 359 10.27 3.01 16.15
C THR A 359 10.35 3.33 14.65
N LEU A 360 10.74 2.37 13.82
CA LEU A 360 10.76 2.55 12.35
C LEU A 360 9.36 2.85 11.79
N LEU A 361 8.31 2.21 12.34
CA LEU A 361 6.94 2.48 11.95
C LEU A 361 6.48 3.86 12.42
N GLY A 362 6.79 4.22 13.68
CA GLY A 362 6.48 5.52 14.24
C GLY A 362 7.06 6.69 13.43
N THR A 363 8.32 6.58 12.98
CA THR A 363 8.95 7.62 12.16
C THR A 363 8.30 7.79 10.79
N LEU A 364 7.86 6.68 10.19
CA LEU A 364 7.26 6.67 8.86
C LEU A 364 5.81 7.17 8.86
N PHE A 365 5.05 6.86 9.91
CA PHE A 365 3.63 7.19 10.03
C PHE A 365 3.31 8.43 10.88
N GLY A 366 4.31 8.98 11.60
CA GLY A 366 4.15 10.20 12.40
C GLY A 366 3.22 10.03 13.61
N ILE A 367 3.28 8.86 14.26
CA ILE A 367 2.44 8.46 15.40
C ILE A 367 3.12 8.78 16.73
#